data_AF-A0A7C9JFE7-F1
#
_entry.id   AF-A0A7C9JFE7-F1
#
_cell.length_a   1.000
_cell.length_b   1.000
_cell.length_c   1.000
_cell.angle_alpha   90.00
_cell.angle_beta   90.00
_cell.angle_gamma   90.00
#
_symmetry.space_group_name_H-M   'P 1'
#
loop_
_entity.id
_entity.type
_entity.pdbx_description
1 polymer ?
#
loop_
_entity_poly.entity_id
_entity_poly.type
_entity_poly.pdbx_seq_one_letter_code
_entity_poly.pdbx_strand_id
1 'polypeptide(L)'
;MYDVDAAERQRLTRLMEHDADIPIVRHRRPVFIAQGAADTVVYPPASKTTADQLAAAGTDVTFRFYPGADHSGPMTAALPELLAWAATQTRS
;
A
#
# COMPACT_ATOMS: atom_id res chain seq x y z
N MET A 1 10.30 11.41 -2.93
CA MET A 1 9.76 10.07 -3.21
C MET A 1 10.74 9.10 -2.59
N TYR A 2 10.30 8.26 -1.65
CA TYR A 2 11.20 7.44 -0.83
C TYR A 2 11.98 6.47 -1.71
N ASP A 3 13.30 6.58 -1.69
CA ASP A 3 14.21 5.61 -2.30
C ASP A 3 14.53 4.55 -1.24
N VAL A 4 14.10 3.31 -1.49
CA VAL A 4 14.28 2.19 -0.54
C VAL A 4 15.38 1.30 -1.10
N ASP A 5 16.54 1.33 -0.45
CA ASP A 5 17.68 0.50 -0.85
C ASP A 5 17.41 -1.00 -0.63
N ALA A 6 18.30 -1.85 -1.15
CA ALA A 6 18.12 -3.30 -1.11
C ALA A 6 18.11 -3.88 0.31
N ALA A 7 18.92 -3.31 1.23
CA ALA A 7 19.03 -3.81 2.60
C ALA A 7 17.77 -3.43 3.40
N GLU A 8 17.32 -2.19 3.25
CA GLU A 8 16.07 -1.73 3.88
C GLU A 8 14.87 -2.48 3.29
N ARG A 9 14.84 -2.72 1.97
CA ARG A 9 13.79 -3.55 1.35
C ARG A 9 13.75 -4.96 1.94
N GLN A 10 14.90 -5.58 2.17
CA GLN A 10 14.96 -6.91 2.78
C GLN A 10 14.50 -6.88 4.25
N ARG A 11 14.83 -5.81 4.99
CA ARG A 11 14.35 -5.61 6.36
C ARG A 11 12.82 -5.45 6.39
N LEU A 12 12.27 -4.57 5.56
CA LEU A 12 10.83 -4.34 5.44
C LEU A 12 10.08 -5.60 5.01
N THR A 13 10.65 -6.37 4.07
CA THR A 13 10.10 -7.65 3.63
C THR A 13 9.92 -8.62 4.79
N ARG A 14 10.96 -8.81 5.62
CA ARG A 14 10.87 -9.70 6.79
C ARG A 14 9.85 -9.25 7.82
N LEU A 15 9.75 -7.93 8.06
CA LEU A 15 8.74 -7.38 8.97
C LEU A 15 7.33 -7.66 8.44
N MET A 16 7.12 -7.46 7.15
CA MET A 16 5.83 -7.74 6.52
C MET A 16 5.51 -9.24 6.50
N GLU A 17 6.44 -10.13 6.17
CA GLU A 17 6.18 -11.58 6.22
C GLU A 17 5.76 -12.07 7.61
N HIS A 18 6.24 -11.41 8.67
CA HIS A 18 5.89 -11.71 10.05
C HIS A 18 4.55 -11.05 10.48
N ASP A 19 4.30 -9.81 10.05
CA ASP A 19 3.22 -8.96 10.57
C ASP A 19 2.06 -8.73 9.58
N ALA A 20 2.11 -9.26 8.36
CA ALA A 20 1.12 -8.95 7.33
C ALA A 20 -0.20 -9.68 7.53
N ASP A 21 -1.26 -8.90 7.73
CA ASP A 21 -2.65 -9.36 7.62
C ASP A 21 -3.07 -9.66 6.15
N ILE A 22 -2.31 -9.14 5.17
CA ILE A 22 -2.54 -9.40 3.73
C ILE A 22 -1.41 -10.29 3.19
N PRO A 23 -1.70 -11.56 2.80
CA PRO A 23 -0.69 -12.45 2.25
C PRO A 23 -0.10 -11.88 0.95
N ILE A 24 1.24 -11.87 0.84
CA ILE A 24 1.95 -11.47 -0.39
C ILE A 24 1.85 -12.58 -1.43
N VAL A 25 0.67 -12.71 -2.03
CA VAL A 25 0.35 -13.64 -3.12
C VAL A 25 -0.45 -12.91 -4.17
N ARG A 26 -0.62 -13.54 -5.34
CA ARG A 26 -1.50 -12.99 -6.37
C ARG A 26 -2.95 -12.95 -5.89
N HIS A 27 -3.52 -11.77 -5.77
CA HIS A 27 -4.96 -11.61 -5.55
C HIS A 27 -5.72 -11.62 -6.88
N ARG A 28 -6.93 -12.19 -6.86
CA ARG A 28 -7.81 -12.25 -8.05
C ARG A 28 -8.47 -10.91 -8.38
N ARG A 29 -8.64 -10.05 -7.38
CA ARG A 29 -9.25 -8.73 -7.49
C ARG A 29 -8.16 -7.67 -7.38
N PRO A 30 -8.26 -6.54 -8.10
CA PRO A 30 -7.37 -5.41 -7.89
C PRO A 30 -7.40 -4.89 -6.45
N VAL A 31 -6.29 -4.32 -5.99
CA VAL A 31 -6.10 -3.82 -4.63
C VAL A 31 -5.75 -2.34 -4.67
N PHE A 32 -6.41 -1.54 -3.81
CA PHE A 32 -6.07 -0.14 -3.57
C PHE A 32 -5.41 0.00 -2.20
N ILE A 33 -4.24 0.63 -2.15
CA ILE A 33 -3.48 0.87 -0.93
C ILE A 33 -3.28 2.37 -0.76
N ALA A 34 -3.82 2.92 0.33
CA ALA A 34 -3.65 4.32 0.74
C ALA A 34 -2.66 4.39 1.90
N GLN A 35 -1.66 5.26 1.80
CA GLN A 35 -0.68 5.48 2.87
C GLN A 35 -0.50 6.96 3.16
N GLY A 36 -0.48 7.33 4.44
CA GLY A 36 -0.16 8.69 4.88
C GLY A 36 1.34 8.92 4.77
N ALA A 37 1.76 10.03 4.17
CA ALA A 37 3.19 10.34 4.03
C ALA A 37 3.83 10.86 5.33
N ALA A 38 3.02 11.32 6.28
CA ALA A 38 3.45 11.75 7.62
C ALA A 38 3.13 10.70 8.69
N ASP A 39 2.78 9.47 8.28
CA ASP A 39 2.52 8.36 9.20
C ASP A 39 3.80 7.96 9.94
N THR A 40 3.73 7.97 11.27
CA THR A 40 4.82 7.56 12.17
C THR A 40 4.55 6.22 12.87
N VAL A 41 3.38 5.63 12.65
CA VAL A 41 2.98 4.34 13.22
C VAL A 41 3.27 3.23 12.21
N VAL A 42 2.80 3.39 10.97
CA VAL A 42 3.13 2.50 9.86
C VAL A 42 4.05 3.23 8.91
N TYR A 43 5.32 2.81 8.89
CA TYR A 43 6.37 3.47 8.14
C TYR A 43 6.04 3.48 6.64
N PRO A 44 5.92 4.65 5.96
CA PRO A 44 5.42 4.72 4.58
C PRO A 44 6.21 3.87 3.55
N PRO A 45 7.54 3.72 3.65
CA PRO A 45 8.30 2.77 2.83
C PRO A 45 7.89 1.31 2.98
N ALA A 46 7.38 0.89 4.14
CA ALA A 46 6.88 -0.47 4.35
C ALA A 46 5.67 -0.74 3.43
N SER A 47 4.67 0.14 3.46
CA SER A 47 3.47 0.03 2.62
C SER A 47 3.79 0.10 1.13
N LYS A 48 4.79 0.90 0.72
CA LYS A 48 5.29 0.90 -0.66
C LYS A 48 5.96 -0.42 -1.03
N THR A 49 6.75 -1.00 -0.13
CA THR A 49 7.35 -2.33 -0.32
C THR A 49 6.27 -3.40 -0.47
N THR A 50 5.20 -3.34 0.33
CA THR A 50 4.00 -4.19 0.18
C THR A 50 3.37 -4.07 -1.20
N ALA A 51 3.12 -2.85 -1.66
CA ALA A 51 2.54 -2.62 -2.98
C ALA A 51 3.41 -3.18 -4.11
N ASP A 52 4.73 -2.96 -4.02
CA ASP A 52 5.68 -3.45 -5.02
C ASP A 52 5.73 -4.99 -5.06
N GLN A 53 5.70 -5.63 -3.89
CA GLN A 53 5.71 -7.09 -3.80
C GLN A 53 4.40 -7.72 -4.30
N LEU A 54 3.25 -7.12 -3.98
CA LEU A 54 1.96 -7.57 -4.50
C LEU A 54 1.89 -7.41 -6.03
N ALA A 55 2.41 -6.30 -6.56
CA ALA A 55 2.53 -6.09 -8.00
C ALA A 55 3.47 -7.12 -8.64
N ALA A 56 4.63 -7.41 -8.03
CA ALA A 56 5.55 -8.44 -8.49
C ALA A 56 4.94 -9.86 -8.45
N ALA A 57 4.03 -10.13 -7.51
CA ALA A 57 3.25 -11.35 -7.44
C ALA A 57 2.12 -11.41 -8.49
N GLY A 58 1.90 -10.35 -9.28
CA GLY A 58 0.90 -10.30 -10.35
C GLY A 58 -0.48 -9.81 -9.90
N THR A 59 -0.58 -9.16 -8.74
CA THR A 59 -1.78 -8.41 -8.34
C THR A 59 -1.82 -7.06 -9.06
N ASP A 60 -3.01 -6.64 -9.52
CA ASP A 60 -3.22 -5.26 -9.98
C ASP A 60 -3.32 -4.34 -8.76
N VAL A 61 -2.31 -3.48 -8.57
CA VAL A 61 -2.17 -2.63 -7.37
C VAL A 61 -2.23 -1.17 -7.76
N THR A 62 -3.18 -0.44 -7.16
CA THR A 62 -3.19 1.02 -7.14
C THR A 62 -2.66 1.50 -5.78
N PHE A 63 -1.46 2.07 -5.78
CA PHE A 63 -0.84 2.62 -4.57
C PHE A 63 -0.86 4.16 -4.58
N ARG A 64 -1.20 4.78 -3.44
CA ARG A 64 -1.26 6.23 -3.26
C ARG A 64 -0.64 6.68 -1.93
N PHE A 65 0.20 7.71 -2.01
CA PHE A 65 0.64 8.48 -0.85
C PHE A 65 -0.22 9.74 -0.71
N TYR A 66 -0.67 10.03 0.51
CA TYR A 66 -1.41 11.24 0.86
C TYR A 66 -0.48 12.19 1.65
N PRO A 67 -0.01 13.30 1.05
CA PRO A 67 0.88 14.26 1.70
C PRO A 67 0.26 14.84 2.98
N GLY A 68 1.05 14.92 4.05
CA GLY A 68 0.62 15.50 5.33
C GLY A 68 -0.35 14.65 6.15
N ALA A 69 -0.88 13.56 5.58
CA ALA A 69 -1.72 12.62 6.32
C ALA A 69 -0.86 11.77 7.27
N ASP A 70 -1.26 11.73 8.54
CA ASP A 70 -0.69 10.88 9.59
C ASP A 70 -1.24 9.44 9.50
N HIS A 71 -1.19 8.66 10.59
CA HIS A 71 -1.63 7.27 10.57
C HIS A 71 -3.10 7.07 10.19
N SER A 72 -4.01 7.90 10.71
CA SER A 72 -5.45 7.78 10.43
C SER A 72 -5.91 8.70 9.30
N GLY A 73 -5.11 9.71 8.94
CA GLY A 73 -5.41 10.68 7.88
C GLY A 73 -5.83 10.08 6.53
N PRO A 74 -5.24 8.97 6.04
CA PRO A 74 -5.65 8.34 4.77
C PRO A 74 -7.12 7.94 4.73
N MET A 75 -7.74 7.62 5.87
CA MET A 75 -9.16 7.24 5.91
C MET A 75 -10.07 8.33 5.34
N THR A 76 -9.74 9.59 5.61
CA THR A 76 -10.48 10.74 5.06
C THR A 76 -9.87 11.21 3.74
N ALA A 77 -8.55 11.32 3.65
CA ALA A 77 -7.88 11.88 2.48
C ALA A 77 -8.06 11.03 1.21
N ALA A 78 -8.11 9.69 1.36
CA ALA A 78 -8.27 8.77 0.24
C ALA A 78 -9.72 8.58 -0.19
N LEU A 79 -10.70 8.92 0.64
CA LEU A 79 -12.10 8.50 0.46
C LEU A 79 -12.66 8.84 -0.93
N PRO A 80 -12.50 10.06 -1.49
CA PRO A 80 -13.02 10.38 -2.82
C PRO A 80 -12.39 9.53 -3.93
N GLU A 81 -11.07 9.34 -3.89
CA GLU A 81 -10.34 8.57 -4.90
C GLU A 81 -10.61 7.07 -4.77
N LEU A 82 -10.67 6.56 -3.53
CA LEU A 82 -11.01 5.18 -3.22
C LEU A 82 -12.42 4.82 -3.74
N LEU A 83 -13.41 5.69 -3.52
CA LEU A 83 -14.78 5.46 -4.01
C LEU A 83 -14.85 5.49 -5.54
N ALA A 84 -14.14 6.43 -6.18
CA ALA A 84 -14.06 6.49 -7.63
C ALA A 84 -13.38 5.24 -8.21
N TRP A 85 -12.28 4.80 -7.62
CA TRP A 85 -11.60 3.56 -8.00
C TRP A 85 -12.51 2.35 -7.81
N ALA A 86 -13.16 2.20 -6.65
CA ALA A 86 -14.04 1.07 -6.37
C ALA A 86 -15.20 0.97 -7.38
N ALA A 87 -15.75 2.10 -7.84
CA ALA A 87 -16.80 2.15 -8.86
C ALA A 87 -16.35 1.64 -10.24
N THR A 88 -15.04 1.58 -10.51
CA THR A 88 -14.49 0.94 -11.72
C THR A 88 -14.37 -0.58 -11.57
N GLN A 89 -14.30 -1.09 -10.33
CA GLN A 89 -14.13 -2.52 -10.02
C GLN A 89 -15.47 -3.30 -9.97
N THR A 90 -16.60 -2.59 -9.83
CA THR A 90 -17.94 -3.20 -9.80
C THR A 90 -18.54 -3.44 -11.19
N ARG A 91 -17.84 -3.03 -12.26
CA ARG A 91 -18.27 -3.20 -13.65
C ARG A 91 -17.64 -4.41 -14.36
N SER A 92 -16.94 -5.27 -13.61
CA SER A 92 -16.26 -6.49 -14.08
C SER A 92 -17.06 -7.76 -13.78
#